data_AF-A0A4P6Q435-F1
#
_entry.id   AF-A0A4P6Q435-F1
#
_cell.length_a   1.000
_cell.length_b   1.000
_cell.length_c   1.000
_cell.angle_alpha   90.00
_cell.angle_beta   90.00
_cell.angle_gamma   90.00
#
_symmetry.space_group_name_H-M   'P 1'
#
loop_
_entity.id
_entity.type
_entity.pdbx_description
1 polymer ?
#
loop_
_entity_poly.entity_id
_entity_poly.type
_entity_poly.pdbx_seq_one_letter_code
_entity_poly.pdbx_strand_id
1 'polypeptide(L)' 'MWTERAEDAAERWPAARPDATVTRVDLASRTMHIRALSPEPPPPVEVLLSDLQGRVPDRMAVVVETTRGERIDAGRVGA' A
#
# COMPACT_ATOMS: atom_id res chain seq x y z
N MET A 1 -7.90 -0.73 15.68
CA MET A 1 -6.56 -1.17 16.16
C MET A 1 -5.45 -0.40 15.43
N TRP A 2 -4.17 -0.46 15.84
CA TRP A 2 -3.10 0.26 15.12
C TRP A 2 -2.83 -0.34 13.72
N THR A 3 -3.08 -1.63 13.56
CA THR A 3 -2.94 -2.39 12.30
C THR A 3 -3.89 -1.87 11.22
N GLU A 4 -5.18 -1.73 11.54
CA GLU A 4 -6.18 -1.12 10.64
C GLU A 4 -5.79 0.32 10.24
N ARG A 5 -5.29 1.12 11.20
CA ARG A 5 -4.81 2.48 10.90
C ARG A 5 -3.59 2.49 9.97
N ALA A 6 -2.77 1.44 9.99
CA ALA A 6 -1.62 1.28 9.12
C ALA A 6 -2.05 0.81 7.73
N GLU A 7 -2.98 -0.13 7.65
CA GLU A 7 -3.60 -0.59 6.39
C GLU A 7 -4.27 0.59 5.67
N ASP A 8 -5.09 1.37 6.37
CA ASP A 8 -5.70 2.60 5.86
C ASP A 8 -4.68 3.59 5.27
N ALA A 9 -3.55 3.78 5.97
CA ALA A 9 -2.49 4.69 5.53
C ALA A 9 -1.76 4.13 4.29
N ALA A 10 -1.51 2.82 4.27
CA ALA A 10 -0.90 2.13 3.14
C ALA A 10 -1.81 2.21 1.91
N GLU A 11 -3.12 2.02 2.05
CA GLU A 11 -4.09 2.10 0.96
C GLU A 11 -4.21 3.50 0.36
N ARG A 12 -4.15 4.55 1.19
CA ARG A 12 -4.20 5.94 0.72
C ARG A 12 -2.95 6.39 -0.01
N TRP A 13 -1.79 5.81 0.31
CA TRP A 13 -0.52 6.23 -0.29
C TRP A 13 -0.51 6.12 -1.82
N PRO A 14 -0.79 4.97 -2.45
CA PRO A 14 -0.81 4.89 -3.91
C PRO A 14 -2.04 5.58 -4.51
N ALA A 15 -3.14 5.79 -3.77
CA ALA A 15 -4.34 6.46 -4.28
C ALA A 15 -4.10 7.90 -4.77
N ALA A 16 -2.95 8.51 -4.44
CA ALA A 16 -2.50 9.76 -5.05
C ALA A 16 -2.11 9.62 -6.54
N ARG A 17 -1.98 8.40 -7.06
CA ARG A 17 -1.73 8.09 -8.48
C ARG A 17 -2.95 7.40 -9.08
N PRO A 18 -3.38 7.81 -10.30
CA PRO A 18 -4.38 7.07 -11.06
C PRO A 18 -3.94 5.61 -11.26
N ASP A 19 -4.90 4.69 -11.16
CA ASP A 19 -4.72 3.25 -11.38
C ASP A 19 -3.69 2.54 -10.50
N ALA A 20 -3.20 3.21 -9.45
CA ALA A 20 -2.35 2.61 -8.44
C ALA A 20 -3.20 2.02 -7.31
N THR A 21 -2.84 0.84 -6.84
CA THR A 21 -3.59 0.14 -5.80
C THR A 21 -2.66 -0.68 -4.90
N VAL A 22 -2.95 -0.71 -3.61
CA VAL A 22 -2.35 -1.70 -2.71
C VAL A 22 -3.05 -3.04 -2.97
N THR A 23 -2.27 -4.06 -3.28
CA THR A 23 -2.78 -5.42 -3.47
C THR A 23 -2.69 -6.25 -2.20
N ARG A 24 -1.76 -5.90 -1.30
CA ARG A 24 -1.57 -6.63 -0.05
C ARG A 24 -0.84 -5.79 1.00
N VAL A 25 -1.29 -5.90 2.24
CA VAL A 25 -0.56 -5.47 3.43
C VAL A 25 -0.41 -6.69 4.34
N ASP A 26 0.82 -7.04 4.70
CA ASP A 26 1.10 -8.10 5.66
C ASP A 26 1.96 -7.59 6.81
N LEU A 27 1.71 -8.12 7.99
CA LEU A 27 2.56 -7.93 9.16
C LEU A 27 3.25 -9.25 9.49
N ALA A 28 4.58 -9.26 9.35
CA ALA A 28 5.42 -10.39 9.71
C ALA A 28 6.42 -9.96 10.79
N SER A 29 6.25 -10.49 12.00
CA SER A 29 7.07 -10.17 13.17
C SER A 29 7.07 -8.67 13.52
N ARG A 30 8.07 -7.91 13.06
CA ARG A 30 8.22 -6.46 13.28
C ARG A 30 8.34 -5.70 11.95
N THR A 31 7.91 -6.31 10.87
CA THR A 31 8.01 -5.77 9.52
C THR A 31 6.64 -5.70 8.88
N MET A 32 6.32 -4.55 8.32
CA MET A 32 5.16 -4.32 7.50
C MET A 32 5.56 -4.41 6.04
N HIS A 33 4.94 -5.34 5.31
CA HIS A 33 5.13 -5.53 3.89
C HIS A 33 3.94 -4.94 3.16
N ILE A 34 4.20 -3.97 2.29
CA ILE A 34 3.18 -3.30 1.47
C ILE A 34 3.48 -3.63 0.02
N ARG A 35 2.53 -4.27 -0.65
CA ARG A 35 2.61 -4.56 -2.08
C ARG A 35 1.68 -3.63 -2.84
N ALA A 36 2.24 -2.87 -3.75
CA ALA A 36 1.50 -1.96 -4.61
C ALA A 36 1.67 -2.33 -6.08
N LEU A 37 0.56 -2.25 -6.82
CA LEU A 37 0.52 -2.32 -8.26
C LEU A 37 0.26 -0.91 -8.79
N SER A 38 1.09 -0.43 -9.71
CA SER A 38 0.85 0.86 -10.36
C SER A 38 1.45 0.88 -11.76
N PRO A 39 0.77 1.49 -12.75
CA PRO A 39 1.36 1.68 -14.08
C PRO A 39 2.52 2.70 -14.05
N GLU A 40 2.42 3.69 -13.17
CA GLU A 40 3.44 4.71 -12.94
C GLU A 40 4.30 4.40 -11.70
N PRO A 41 5.48 5.04 -11.55
CA PRO A 41 6.17 5.03 -10.26
C PRO A 41 5.24 5.56 -9.16
N PRO A 42 5.12 4.85 -8.03
CA PRO A 42 4.28 5.31 -6.93
C PRO A 42 4.83 6.61 -6.31
N PRO A 43 4.02 7.30 -5.48
CA PRO A 43 4.50 8.49 -4.77
C PRO A 43 5.75 8.18 -3.92
N PRO A 44 6.55 9.19 -3.57
CA PRO A 44 7.72 9.00 -2.70
C PRO A 44 7.35 8.26 -1.40
N VAL A 45 8.19 7.32 -0.98
CA VAL A 45 7.94 6.47 0.19
C VAL A 45 7.91 7.29 1.49
N GLU A 46 8.55 8.46 1.49
CA GLU A 46 8.60 9.40 2.59
C GLU A 46 7.20 9.91 2.98
N VAL A 47 6.30 10.04 2.00
CA VAL A 47 4.89 10.40 2.24
C VAL A 47 4.20 9.32 3.06
N LEU A 48 4.39 8.05 2.67
CA LEU A 48 3.87 6.90 3.42
C LEU A 48 4.46 6.82 4.83
N LEU A 49 5.77 6.99 4.97
CA LEU A 49 6.44 6.94 6.28
C LEU A 49 5.95 8.04 7.22
N SER A 50 5.73 9.25 6.70
CA SER A 50 5.17 10.38 7.45
C SER A 50 3.74 10.08 7.91
N ASP A 51 2.95 9.44 7.05
CA ASP A 51 1.56 9.07 7.35
C ASP A 51 1.46 7.91 8.36
N LEU A 52 2.43 6.99 8.36
CA LEU A 52 2.53 5.90 9.33
C LEU A 52 3.05 6.38 10.69
N GLN A 53 3.80 7.48 10.73
CA GLN A 53 4.37 8.02 11.97
C GLN A 53 3.27 8.33 13.00
N GLY A 54 3.44 7.81 14.22
CA GLY A 54 2.45 7.93 15.29
C GLY A 54 1.20 7.07 15.11
N ARG A 55 1.02 6.41 13.95
CA ARG A 55 -0.05 5.42 13.72
C ARG A 55 0.43 3.99 13.98
N VAL A 56 1.71 3.70 13.73
CA VAL A 56 2.35 2.39 13.96
C VAL A 56 3.26 2.42 15.19
N PRO A 57 3.51 1.26 15.84
CA PRO A 57 4.50 1.15 16.91
C PRO A 57 5.92 1.52 16.45
N ASP A 58 6.70 2.07 17.37
CA ASP A 58 8.10 2.40 17.11
C ASP A 58 8.94 1.17 16.75
N ARG A 59 9.98 1.40 15.93
CA ARG A 59 10.91 0.36 15.45
C ARG A 59 10.19 -0.78 14.70
N MET A 60 9.15 -0.44 13.94
CA MET A 60 8.62 -1.27 12.86
C MET A 60 9.42 -1.01 11.59
N ALA A 61 9.85 -2.07 10.92
CA ALA A 61 10.40 -1.96 9.57
C ALA A 61 9.25 -1.86 8.56
N VAL A 62 9.41 -1.05 7.52
CA VAL A 62 8.44 -0.94 6.42
C VAL A 62 9.17 -1.31 5.14
N VAL A 63 8.64 -2.30 4.44
CA VAL A 63 9.15 -2.77 3.15
C VAL A 63 8.05 -2.56 2.13
N VAL A 64 8.37 -1.86 1.04
CA VAL A 64 7.44 -1.57 -0.04
C VAL A 64 7.91 -2.28 -1.30
N GLU A 65 7.09 -3.20 -1.79
CA GLU A 65 7.30 -3.89 -3.07
C GLU A 65 6.36 -3.26 -4.09
N THR A 66 6.92 -2.76 -5.18
CA THR A 66 6.16 -2.08 -6.24
C THR A 66 6.27 -2.89 -7.51
N THR A 67 5.14 -3.28 -8.06
CA THR A 67 5.06 -3.98 -9.34
C THR A 67 4.50 -3.01 -10.36
N ARG A 68 5.20 -2.83 -11.47
CA ARG A 68 4.63 -2.14 -12.63
C ARG A 68 3.63 -3.07 -13.31
N GLY A 69 2.38 -2.66 -13.39
CA GLY A 69 1.35 -3.42 -14.09
C GLY A 69 0.18 -2.56 -14.52
N GLU A 70 -0.68 -3.17 -15.32
CA GLU A 70 -1.85 -2.55 -15.94
C GLU A 70 -3.11 -3.16 -15.35
N ARG A 71 -4.12 -2.32 -15.08
CA ARG A 71 -5.45 -2.77 -14.68
C ARG A 71 -6.34 -2.81 -15.91
N ILE A 72 -6.89 -3.99 -16.22
CA ILE A 72 -7.84 -4.19 -17.32
C ILE A 72 -9.20 -4.51 -16.72
N ASP A 73 -10.21 -3.68 -16.96
CA ASP A 73 -11.59 -4.01 -16.62
C ASP A 73 -12.17 -4.94 -17.69
N ALA A 74 -12.31 -6.22 -17.35
CA ALA A 74 -12.75 -7.27 -18.25
C ALA A 74 -14.28 -7.46 -18.28
N GLY A 75 -15.05 -6.66 -17.51
CA GLY A 75 -16.49 -6.83 -17.36
C GLY A 75 -16.88 -7.94 -16.38
N ARG A 76 -18.19 -8.22 -16.28
CA ARG A 76 -18.76 -9.24 -15.38
C ARG A 76 -19.05 -10.54 -16.14
N VAL A 77 -18.85 -11.68 -15.48
CA VAL A 77 -19.21 -13.01 -15.96
C VAL A 77 -20.29 -13.60 -15.05
N GLY A 78 -21.27 -14.31 -15.62
CA GLY A 78 -22.43 -14.87 -14.89
C GLY A 78 -23.69 -14.02 -15.04
N ALA A 79 -24.85 -14.70 -15.10
CA ALA A 79 -26.18 -14.10 -15.18
C ALA A 79 -26.77 -13.85 -13.78
#